data_AF-A0AAX6MH63-F1
#
_entry.id   AF-A0AAX6MH63-F1
#
_cell.length_a   1.000
_cell.length_b   1.000
_cell.length_c   1.000
_cell.angle_alpha   90.00
_cell.angle_beta   90.00
_cell.angle_gamma   90.00
#
_symmetry.space_group_name_H-M   'P 1'
#
loop_
_entity.id
_entity.type
_entity.pdbx_description
1 polymer ?
#
loop_
_entity_poly.entity_id
_entity_poly.type
_entity_poly.pdbx_seq_one_letter_code
_entity_poly.pdbx_strand_id
1 'polypeptide(L)'
;MATTNHRAASATPAPLASALNTNGTAHNHNHDDSLPNGHHVHVQEPRPAPTPTPAMASNSASKKGKGKKALDSNEASKLVAARISQLEVDTAAEKEQEAEIDREVRKANRELNHQMNKMNDMDKIELLTKRSSELFANLKRLERENLKNKKRADQLQKEKDSSRTDLSKQISLKEKLEKLCRELQKENNKLKNEHRALNDTHDRLKASSDERLKKVLETLEGYQEEKDNPRKQVVYMKAEELFKGRFKSLIDQYELRELHYHSSMRTKEIEVQWNMARYEQQKKTAEAEANRARQLNSQVLTFSKTETELRNQLNVYVEKFKQVCALCPSLARRAKALTNEEVEDTLNNSNDLFLTFRKEMEDMSKKTKKLEKENEAYKRKEGALNQNIFKMAEERNRHLKDLEDIRKKNDKLTSIINQMQQQGRGIPQGMQGTVESCYAEGVGDEEGELDEGDEESEYEYEDGDEEVSDEGEFDDDTEEEIPHAPGAYGPERPPAMNGHR
;
A
#
# COMPACT_ATOMS: atom_id res chain seq x y z
N MET A 1 -35.51 -28.21 46.22
CA MET A 1 -34.84 -27.65 47.42
C MET A 1 -33.36 -27.49 47.12
N ALA A 2 -32.83 -26.31 47.46
CA ALA A 2 -31.42 -25.94 47.56
C ALA A 2 -30.53 -26.03 46.30
N THR A 3 -30.23 -24.84 45.81
CA THR A 3 -29.22 -24.41 44.84
C THR A 3 -27.78 -24.53 45.38
N THR A 4 -26.82 -24.91 44.53
CA THR A 4 -25.41 -24.52 44.70
C THR A 4 -24.80 -24.15 43.34
N ASN A 5 -24.68 -22.84 43.13
CA ASN A 5 -23.90 -22.18 42.09
C ASN A 5 -22.41 -22.27 42.42
N HIS A 6 -21.59 -22.80 41.51
CA HIS A 6 -20.16 -22.50 41.48
C HIS A 6 -19.83 -21.67 40.24
N ARG A 7 -19.53 -20.39 40.49
CA ARG A 7 -19.09 -19.37 39.55
C ARG A 7 -17.58 -19.47 39.42
N ALA A 8 -17.07 -19.94 38.28
CA ALA A 8 -15.65 -19.85 37.93
C ALA A 8 -15.34 -18.43 37.44
N ALA A 9 -14.37 -17.78 38.06
CA ALA A 9 -13.89 -16.45 37.67
C ALA A 9 -12.83 -16.58 36.57
N SER A 10 -13.05 -15.87 35.47
CA SER A 10 -12.09 -15.65 34.39
C SER A 10 -10.98 -14.70 34.85
N ALA A 11 -9.73 -15.18 34.86
CA ALA A 11 -8.55 -14.34 35.07
C ALA A 11 -8.15 -13.66 33.75
N THR A 12 -8.26 -12.33 33.71
CA THR A 12 -7.63 -11.46 32.72
C THR A 12 -6.18 -11.17 33.12
N PRO A 13 -5.18 -11.24 32.22
CA PRO A 13 -3.84 -10.75 32.52
C PRO A 13 -3.76 -9.22 32.32
N ALA A 14 -3.07 -8.56 33.25
CA ALA A 14 -2.83 -7.12 33.28
C ALA A 14 -1.83 -6.66 32.20
N PRO A 15 -1.87 -5.38 31.76
CA PRO A 15 -0.96 -4.84 30.76
C PRO A 15 0.40 -4.50 31.37
N LEU A 16 1.48 -4.90 30.69
CA LEU A 16 2.85 -4.55 31.05
C LEU A 16 3.16 -3.09 30.68
N ALA A 17 3.81 -2.43 31.64
CA ALA A 17 4.15 -1.01 31.64
C ALA A 17 5.20 -0.63 30.59
N SER A 18 5.04 0.59 30.11
CA SER A 18 5.94 1.39 29.29
C SER A 18 7.22 1.76 30.06
N ALA A 19 8.38 1.49 29.47
CA ALA A 19 9.69 1.99 29.93
C ALA A 19 10.24 3.04 28.96
N LEU A 20 10.87 4.06 29.54
CA LEU A 20 11.40 5.26 28.91
C LEU A 20 12.68 5.04 28.08
N ASN A 21 12.72 5.77 26.97
CA ASN A 21 13.82 6.58 26.41
C ASN A 21 15.27 6.33 26.87
N THR A 22 16.15 5.97 25.92
CA THR A 22 17.57 6.36 25.94
C THR A 22 18.08 6.68 24.52
N ASN A 23 18.40 7.96 24.31
CA ASN A 23 19.26 8.48 23.24
C ASN A 23 20.65 7.83 23.29
N GLY A 24 21.21 7.50 22.12
CA GLY A 24 22.56 6.97 21.99
C GLY A 24 23.15 7.25 20.61
N THR A 25 23.64 8.47 20.43
CA THR A 25 24.36 8.96 19.25
C THR A 25 25.79 8.41 19.24
N ALA A 26 26.21 7.73 18.18
CA ALA A 26 27.62 7.42 17.93
C ALA A 26 28.00 7.92 16.52
N HIS A 27 28.64 9.09 16.50
CA HIS A 27 29.41 9.58 15.35
C HIS A 27 30.80 8.94 15.40
N ASN A 28 31.25 8.38 14.28
CA ASN A 28 32.67 8.08 14.07
C ASN A 28 33.13 8.83 12.80
N HIS A 29 34.01 9.80 12.98
CA HIS A 29 34.64 10.59 11.93
C HIS A 29 36.06 10.04 11.72
N ASN A 30 36.38 9.62 10.50
CA ASN A 30 37.77 9.57 10.03
C ASN A 30 37.98 10.66 8.98
N HIS A 31 39.02 11.46 9.21
CA HIS A 31 39.61 12.43 8.29
C HIS A 31 40.60 11.69 7.38
N ASP A 32 40.64 12.05 6.10
CA ASP A 32 41.87 11.97 5.31
C ASP A 32 41.96 13.21 4.40
N ASP A 33 43.18 13.70 4.25
CA ASP A 33 43.61 14.99 3.75
C ASP A 33 44.44 14.72 2.49
N SER A 34 44.04 15.23 1.32
CA SER A 34 44.90 15.23 0.12
C SER A 34 44.46 16.31 -0.87
N LEU A 35 45.35 17.26 -1.10
CA LEU A 35 45.31 18.28 -2.16
C LEU A 35 45.57 17.61 -3.53
N PRO A 36 45.17 18.23 -4.66
CA PRO A 36 46.14 19.10 -5.33
C PRO A 36 45.56 20.39 -5.95
N ASN A 37 46.52 21.24 -6.28
CA ASN A 37 46.49 22.59 -6.85
C ASN A 37 45.90 22.65 -8.29
N GLY A 38 45.22 23.73 -8.65
CA GLY A 38 44.78 24.00 -10.02
C GLY A 38 44.01 25.32 -10.19
N HIS A 39 44.61 26.23 -10.94
CA HIS A 39 44.21 27.62 -11.21
C HIS A 39 43.14 27.67 -12.33
N HIS A 40 42.01 28.38 -12.16
CA HIS A 40 41.43 29.32 -13.17
C HIS A 40 40.00 29.81 -12.83
N VAL A 41 39.89 31.14 -12.81
CA VAL A 41 38.85 32.02 -13.39
C VAL A 41 37.38 31.83 -12.99
N HIS A 42 36.88 32.89 -12.34
CA HIS A 42 35.49 33.13 -12.01
C HIS A 42 34.70 33.52 -13.27
N VAL A 43 33.83 32.64 -13.75
CA VAL A 43 32.73 32.96 -14.67
C VAL A 43 31.43 32.75 -13.91
N GLN A 44 30.65 33.81 -13.75
CA GLN A 44 29.29 33.76 -13.25
C GLN A 44 28.37 33.28 -14.38
N GLU A 45 27.75 32.11 -14.22
CA GLU A 45 26.55 31.73 -14.96
C GLU A 45 25.31 31.75 -14.04
N PRO A 46 24.15 32.23 -14.52
CA PRO A 46 22.95 32.39 -13.72
C PRO A 46 22.22 31.04 -13.57
N ARG A 47 22.01 30.60 -12.33
CA ARG A 47 21.28 29.36 -12.03
C ARG A 47 19.76 29.62 -12.05
N PRO A 48 18.93 28.74 -12.65
CA PRO A 48 17.49 28.91 -12.72
C PRO A 48 16.80 28.66 -11.37
N ALA A 49 15.70 29.38 -11.14
CA ALA A 49 14.89 29.35 -9.91
C ALA A 49 14.25 27.97 -9.65
N PRO A 50 14.14 27.53 -8.37
CA PRO A 50 13.46 26.29 -8.02
C PRO A 50 11.93 26.46 -8.08
N THR A 51 11.26 25.44 -8.64
CA THR A 51 9.80 25.33 -8.74
C THR A 51 9.14 25.14 -7.36
N PRO A 52 7.90 25.67 -7.15
CA PRO A 52 7.24 25.60 -5.86
C PRO A 52 6.58 24.23 -5.63
N THR A 53 6.95 23.56 -4.54
CA THR A 53 6.21 22.40 -4.00
C THR A 53 5.04 22.85 -3.11
N PRO A 54 3.88 22.16 -3.14
CA PRO A 54 2.68 22.56 -2.40
C PRO A 54 2.77 22.22 -0.91
N ALA A 55 2.43 23.19 -0.07
CA ALA A 55 2.32 23.03 1.38
C ALA A 55 1.01 22.33 1.77
N MET A 56 1.09 21.34 2.66
CA MET A 56 -0.06 20.72 3.33
C MET A 56 -0.51 21.58 4.52
N ALA A 57 -1.80 21.85 4.60
CA ALA A 57 -2.47 22.53 5.71
C ALA A 57 -3.04 21.54 6.73
N SER A 58 -3.00 21.91 8.01
CA SER A 58 -3.64 21.23 9.13
C SER A 58 -5.11 21.66 9.32
N ASN A 59 -5.95 20.67 9.59
CA ASN A 59 -7.40 20.75 9.80
C ASN A 59 -7.86 21.52 11.07
N SER A 60 -8.99 22.23 10.95
CA SER A 60 -9.97 22.42 12.04
C SER A 60 -11.41 22.37 11.49
N ALA A 61 -12.28 21.63 12.18
CA ALA A 61 -13.61 21.23 11.73
C ALA A 61 -14.72 22.27 12.02
N SER A 62 -15.68 22.46 11.09
CA SER A 62 -17.11 22.13 11.25
C SER A 62 -18.06 22.93 10.32
N LYS A 63 -19.16 22.24 9.92
CA LYS A 63 -20.45 22.67 9.32
C LYS A 63 -20.65 22.73 7.78
N LYS A 64 -21.76 22.07 7.39
CA LYS A 64 -22.42 21.90 6.08
C LYS A 64 -22.54 23.18 5.23
N GLY A 65 -22.33 23.05 3.92
CA GLY A 65 -22.86 23.96 2.89
C GLY A 65 -22.23 23.71 1.51
N LYS A 66 -23.05 23.55 0.48
CA LYS A 66 -22.68 23.36 -0.93
C LYS A 66 -21.76 24.49 -1.45
N GLY A 67 -20.79 24.15 -2.30
CA GLY A 67 -20.10 25.08 -3.20
C GLY A 67 -18.58 24.98 -3.16
N LYS A 68 -17.98 24.39 -4.20
CA LYS A 68 -16.56 24.52 -4.55
C LYS A 68 -16.29 26.02 -4.79
N LYS A 69 -15.67 26.72 -3.85
CA LYS A 69 -15.03 28.02 -4.11
C LYS A 69 -13.55 27.75 -4.36
N ALA A 70 -13.08 28.13 -5.55
CA ALA A 70 -11.66 28.25 -5.85
C ALA A 70 -11.00 29.15 -4.80
N LEU A 71 -9.79 28.79 -4.36
CA LEU A 71 -8.91 29.70 -3.63
C LEU A 71 -8.88 31.02 -4.42
N ASP A 72 -9.27 32.11 -3.76
CA ASP A 72 -9.46 33.40 -4.39
C ASP A 72 -8.11 33.85 -4.96
N SER A 73 -8.05 34.07 -6.29
CA SER A 73 -6.84 34.51 -7.01
C SER A 73 -6.17 35.73 -6.35
N ASN A 74 -6.97 36.51 -5.62
CA ASN A 74 -6.55 37.66 -4.82
C ASN A 74 -5.68 37.30 -3.61
N GLU A 75 -5.87 36.14 -2.97
CA GLU A 75 -5.07 35.71 -1.81
C GLU A 75 -3.71 35.15 -2.24
N ALA A 76 -3.68 34.39 -3.34
CA ALA A 76 -2.44 33.97 -3.99
C ALA A 76 -1.63 35.17 -4.50
N SER A 77 -2.30 36.16 -5.12
CA SER A 77 -1.66 37.40 -5.57
C SER A 77 -1.10 38.23 -4.42
N LYS A 78 -1.77 38.26 -3.26
CA LYS A 78 -1.27 38.91 -2.04
C LYS A 78 -0.04 38.21 -1.45
N LEU A 79 -0.01 36.89 -1.45
CA LEU A 79 1.15 36.10 -1.02
C LEU A 79 2.37 36.32 -1.93
N VAL A 80 2.15 36.38 -3.24
CA VAL A 80 3.19 36.70 -4.22
C VAL A 80 3.69 38.13 -4.02
N ALA A 81 2.79 39.11 -3.88
CA ALA A 81 3.17 40.51 -3.62
C ALA A 81 3.94 40.67 -2.30
N ALA A 82 3.52 39.98 -1.23
CA ALA A 82 4.22 39.98 0.04
C ALA A 82 5.62 39.36 -0.07
N ARG A 83 5.77 38.30 -0.89
CA ARG A 83 7.07 37.68 -1.12
C ARG A 83 8.00 38.55 -1.96
N ILE A 84 7.47 39.24 -2.98
CA ILE A 84 8.21 40.21 -3.78
C ILE A 84 8.68 41.37 -2.89
N SER A 85 7.79 41.94 -2.08
CA SER A 85 8.15 43.03 -1.15
C SER A 85 9.21 42.59 -0.13
N GLN A 86 9.14 41.36 0.39
CA GLN A 86 10.17 40.82 1.27
C GLN A 86 11.53 40.70 0.56
N LEU A 87 11.54 40.18 -0.67
CA LEU A 87 12.78 40.03 -1.45
C LEU A 87 13.40 41.39 -1.81
N GLU A 88 12.59 42.42 -2.08
CA GLU A 88 13.06 43.78 -2.34
C GLU A 88 13.70 44.41 -1.10
N VAL A 89 13.10 44.21 0.09
CA VAL A 89 13.67 44.65 1.36
C VAL A 89 14.98 43.92 1.68
N ASP A 90 15.01 42.60 1.47
CA ASP A 90 16.21 41.79 1.69
C ASP A 90 17.36 42.24 0.75
N THR A 91 17.05 42.51 -0.52
CA THR A 91 18.02 43.02 -1.51
C THR A 91 18.52 44.43 -1.13
N ALA A 92 17.65 45.30 -0.61
CA ALA A 92 18.04 46.63 -0.14
C ALA A 92 18.96 46.54 1.08
N ALA A 93 18.69 45.62 2.01
CA ALA A 93 19.53 45.37 3.18
C ALA A 93 20.90 44.79 2.82
N GLU A 94 20.95 43.86 1.86
CA GLU A 94 22.22 43.32 1.33
C GLU A 94 23.07 44.42 0.70
N LYS A 95 22.46 45.29 -0.11
CA LYS A 95 23.16 46.42 -0.76
C LYS A 95 23.67 47.45 0.26
N GLU A 96 22.93 47.68 1.33
CA GLU A 96 23.37 48.55 2.43
C GLU A 96 24.54 47.94 3.21
N GLN A 97 24.49 46.63 3.49
CA GLN A 97 25.61 45.91 4.11
C GLN A 97 26.87 45.94 3.24
N GLU A 98 26.75 45.73 1.93
CA GLU A 98 27.87 45.81 1.00
C GLU A 98 28.48 47.21 0.96
N ALA A 99 27.65 48.25 0.95
CA ALA A 99 28.11 49.64 1.00
C ALA A 99 28.82 49.98 2.31
N GLU A 100 28.40 49.41 3.44
CA GLU A 100 29.04 49.62 4.73
C GLU A 100 30.39 48.90 4.83
N ILE A 101 30.48 47.65 4.33
CA ILE A 101 31.74 46.92 4.21
C ILE A 101 32.75 47.71 3.37
N ASP A 102 32.31 48.28 2.24
CA ASP A 102 33.20 49.04 1.36
C ASP A 102 33.71 50.34 2.01
N ARG A 103 32.86 51.02 2.80
CA ARG A 103 33.28 52.18 3.62
C ARG A 103 34.32 51.77 4.67
N GLU A 104 34.13 50.64 5.33
CA GLU A 104 35.01 50.16 6.38
C GLU A 104 36.37 49.69 5.83
N VAL A 105 36.37 49.04 4.66
CA VAL A 105 37.59 48.71 3.90
C VAL A 105 38.35 49.97 3.49
N ARG A 106 37.66 50.99 2.97
CA ARG A 106 38.29 52.27 2.60
C ARG A 106 38.88 52.99 3.82
N LYS A 107 38.19 52.95 4.97
CA LYS A 107 38.68 53.53 6.23
C LYS A 107 39.93 52.80 6.73
N ALA A 108 39.93 51.47 6.75
CA ALA A 108 41.07 50.65 7.15
C ALA A 108 42.29 50.85 6.23
N ASN A 109 42.08 51.02 4.92
CA ASN A 109 43.14 51.32 3.96
C ASN A 109 43.76 52.71 4.16
N ARG A 110 42.96 53.73 4.51
CA ARG A 110 43.48 55.07 4.84
C ARG A 110 44.32 55.05 6.12
N GLU A 111 43.86 54.36 7.15
CA GLU A 111 44.57 54.23 8.43
C GLU A 111 45.88 53.47 8.27
N LEU A 112 45.88 52.37 7.51
CA LEU A 112 47.08 51.59 7.22
C LEU A 112 48.14 52.42 6.48
N ASN A 113 47.73 53.17 5.45
CA ASN A 113 48.65 54.06 4.72
C ASN A 113 49.20 55.19 5.61
N HIS A 114 48.36 55.76 6.48
CA HIS A 114 48.79 56.80 7.40
C HIS A 114 49.81 56.30 8.43
N GLN A 115 49.64 55.09 8.96
CA GLN A 115 50.61 54.44 9.85
C GLN A 115 51.90 54.07 9.12
N MET A 116 51.79 53.56 7.90
CA MET A 116 52.95 53.19 7.08
C MET A 116 53.83 54.41 6.75
N ASN A 117 53.23 55.58 6.48
CA ASN A 117 53.98 56.81 6.16
C ASN A 117 54.76 57.43 7.33
N LYS A 118 54.51 57.00 8.57
CA LYS A 118 55.19 57.50 9.78
C LYS A 118 56.34 56.61 10.25
N MET A 119 56.50 55.43 9.66
CA MET A 119 57.53 54.46 10.01
C MET A 119 58.74 54.58 9.09
N ASN A 120 59.92 54.18 9.57
CA ASN A 120 61.10 53.99 8.71
C ASN A 120 60.95 52.69 7.89
N ASP A 121 61.78 52.50 6.85
CA ASP A 121 61.59 51.38 5.92
C ASP A 121 61.78 49.99 6.57
N MET A 122 62.60 49.88 7.63
CA MET A 122 62.77 48.63 8.37
C MET A 122 61.54 48.29 9.22
N ASP A 123 60.98 49.26 9.95
CA ASP A 123 59.77 49.09 10.76
C ASP A 123 58.54 48.78 9.90
N LYS A 124 58.47 49.34 8.68
CA LYS A 124 57.43 49.01 7.68
C LYS A 124 57.50 47.53 7.27
N ILE A 125 58.70 47.02 6.99
CA ILE A 125 58.90 45.62 6.59
C ILE A 125 58.48 44.68 7.71
N GLU A 126 58.86 44.97 8.96
CA GLU A 126 58.45 44.16 10.11
C GLU A 126 56.94 44.19 10.35
N LEU A 127 56.32 45.37 10.31
CA LEU A 127 54.87 45.52 10.47
C LEU A 127 54.10 44.81 9.36
N LEU A 128 54.52 44.96 8.10
CA LEU A 128 53.89 44.28 6.96
C LEU A 128 54.05 42.76 7.05
N THR A 129 55.22 42.28 7.46
CA THR A 129 55.47 40.84 7.66
C THR A 129 54.58 40.28 8.76
N LYS A 130 54.51 40.97 9.90
CA LYS A 130 53.65 40.59 11.03
C LYS A 130 52.18 40.60 10.63
N ARG A 131 51.69 41.67 10.01
CA ARG A 131 50.30 41.78 9.55
C ARG A 131 49.94 40.73 8.50
N SER A 132 50.85 40.42 7.57
CA SER A 132 50.65 39.37 6.58
C SER A 132 50.55 37.99 7.24
N SER A 133 51.37 37.71 8.26
CA SER A 133 51.30 36.47 9.03
C SER A 133 50.00 36.33 9.83
N GLU A 134 49.52 37.43 10.43
CA GLU A 134 48.26 37.48 11.18
C GLU A 134 47.05 37.30 10.25
N LEU A 135 47.06 37.94 9.07
CA LEU A 135 46.01 37.78 8.05
C LEU A 135 45.96 36.34 7.54
N PHE A 136 47.10 35.72 7.28
CA PHE A 136 47.16 34.31 6.88
C PHE A 136 46.61 33.37 7.97
N ALA A 137 46.99 33.59 9.23
CA ALA A 137 46.47 32.83 10.36
C ALA A 137 44.94 32.99 10.51
N ASN A 138 44.42 34.20 10.34
CA ASN A 138 42.99 34.49 10.36
C ASN A 138 42.25 33.84 9.18
N LEU A 139 42.81 33.86 7.98
CA LEU A 139 42.24 33.18 6.82
C LEU A 139 42.15 31.67 7.06
N LYS A 140 43.21 31.03 7.57
CA LYS A 140 43.19 29.61 7.96
C LYS A 140 42.18 29.31 9.07
N ARG A 141 41.97 30.23 10.01
CA ARG A 141 40.91 30.10 11.04
C ARG A 141 39.52 30.15 10.42
N LEU A 142 39.26 31.15 9.56
CA LEU A 142 37.99 31.31 8.85
C LEU A 142 37.69 30.13 7.91
N GLU A 143 38.68 29.59 7.19
CA GLU A 143 38.51 28.37 6.37
C GLU A 143 38.02 27.18 7.21
N ARG A 144 38.60 26.97 8.40
CA ARG A 144 38.15 25.90 9.31
C ARG A 144 36.75 26.15 9.86
N GLU A 145 36.43 27.40 10.22
CA GLU A 145 35.09 27.78 10.68
C GLU A 145 34.03 27.62 9.58
N ASN A 146 34.37 28.00 8.34
CA ASN A 146 33.49 27.84 7.17
C ASN A 146 33.22 26.35 6.90
N LEU A 147 34.26 25.50 6.95
CA LEU A 147 34.08 24.05 6.81
C LEU A 147 33.16 23.46 7.90
N LYS A 148 33.28 23.93 9.15
CA LYS A 148 32.38 23.53 10.24
C LYS A 148 30.94 24.01 10.00
N ASN A 149 30.77 25.26 9.55
CA ASN A 149 29.47 25.82 9.23
C ASN A 149 28.80 25.08 8.06
N LYS A 150 29.57 24.71 7.03
CA LYS A 150 29.08 23.88 5.92
C LYS A 150 28.59 22.52 6.41
N LYS A 151 29.39 21.81 7.21
CA LYS A 151 28.98 20.52 7.82
C LYS A 151 27.70 20.66 8.67
N ARG A 152 27.58 21.75 9.44
CA ARG A 152 26.38 22.04 10.23
C ARG A 152 25.16 22.31 9.36
N ALA A 153 25.32 23.05 8.27
CA ALA A 153 24.23 23.31 7.32
C ALA A 153 23.76 22.01 6.64
N ASP A 154 24.67 21.15 6.21
CA ASP A 154 24.35 19.84 5.61
C ASP A 154 23.60 18.94 6.62
N GLN A 155 24.06 18.91 7.87
CA GLN A 155 23.42 18.17 8.95
C GLN A 155 21.99 18.69 9.24
N LEU A 156 21.81 20.01 9.35
CA LEU A 156 20.49 20.62 9.54
C LEU A 156 19.56 20.35 8.37
N GLN A 157 20.08 20.36 7.13
CA GLN A 157 19.29 20.05 5.94
C GLN A 157 18.83 18.58 5.95
N LYS A 158 19.71 17.65 6.34
CA LYS A 158 19.36 16.23 6.52
C LYS A 158 18.31 16.01 7.61
N GLU A 159 18.44 16.70 8.74
CA GLU A 159 17.45 16.66 9.83
C GLU A 159 16.08 17.21 9.40
N LYS A 160 16.07 18.28 8.60
CA LYS A 160 14.84 18.84 8.01
C LYS A 160 14.14 17.84 7.09
N ASP A 161 14.89 17.17 6.22
CA ASP A 161 14.33 16.19 5.29
C ASP A 161 13.84 14.92 6.01
N SER A 162 14.56 14.49 7.06
CA SER A 162 14.11 13.42 7.96
C SER A 162 12.81 13.79 8.66
N SER A 163 12.76 14.98 9.26
CA SER A 163 11.57 15.48 9.96
C SER A 163 10.36 15.62 9.03
N ARG A 164 10.57 16.06 7.78
CA ARG A 164 9.53 16.13 6.75
C ARG A 164 8.98 14.75 6.42
N THR A 165 9.85 13.76 6.29
CA THR A 165 9.46 12.36 6.01
C THR A 165 8.63 11.78 7.15
N ASP A 166 9.04 12.02 8.39
CA ASP A 166 8.33 11.53 9.56
C ASP A 166 6.99 12.22 9.76
N LEU A 167 6.90 13.53 9.47
CA LEU A 167 5.62 14.24 9.46
C LEU A 167 4.65 13.64 8.43
N SER A 168 5.11 13.34 7.21
CA SER A 168 4.29 12.67 6.19
C SER A 168 3.78 11.30 6.65
N LYS A 169 4.62 10.50 7.33
CA LYS A 169 4.20 9.23 7.93
C LYS A 169 3.14 9.43 9.02
N GLN A 170 3.33 10.42 9.90
CA GLN A 170 2.38 10.74 10.97
C GLN A 170 1.03 11.17 10.41
N ILE A 171 1.00 11.97 9.34
CA ILE A 171 -0.23 12.37 8.66
C ILE A 171 -0.95 11.15 8.09
N SER A 172 -0.25 10.24 7.41
CA SER A 172 -0.85 9.01 6.89
C SER A 172 -1.42 8.11 7.99
N LEU A 173 -0.71 7.97 9.12
CA LEU A 173 -1.21 7.21 10.28
C LEU A 173 -2.44 7.87 10.89
N LYS A 174 -2.46 9.20 11.01
CA LYS A 174 -3.61 9.96 11.48
C LYS A 174 -4.83 9.74 10.57
N GLU A 175 -4.67 9.79 9.25
CA GLU A 175 -5.75 9.53 8.30
C GLU A 175 -6.30 8.09 8.41
N LYS A 176 -5.43 7.10 8.59
CA LYS A 176 -5.85 5.70 8.83
C LYS A 176 -6.63 5.57 10.13
N LEU A 177 -6.17 6.23 11.20
CA LEU A 177 -6.86 6.23 12.49
C LEU A 177 -8.23 6.91 12.39
N GLU A 178 -8.32 8.06 11.71
CA GLU A 178 -9.59 8.74 11.50
C GLU A 178 -10.58 7.90 10.71
N LYS A 179 -10.12 7.17 9.68
CA LYS A 179 -10.96 6.22 8.93
C LYS A 179 -11.48 5.10 9.83
N LEU A 180 -10.59 4.47 10.60
CA LEU A 180 -10.97 3.41 11.54
C LEU A 180 -11.97 3.92 12.60
N CYS A 181 -11.76 5.12 13.15
CA CYS A 181 -12.70 5.72 14.09
C CYS A 181 -14.08 5.98 13.46
N ARG A 182 -14.13 6.45 12.20
CA ARG A 182 -15.39 6.67 11.48
C ARG A 182 -16.11 5.34 11.18
N GLU A 183 -15.38 4.32 10.76
CA GLU A 183 -15.93 2.98 10.52
C GLU A 183 -16.45 2.35 11.80
N LEU A 184 -15.67 2.39 12.89
CA LEU A 184 -16.09 1.90 14.19
C LEU A 184 -17.35 2.62 14.68
N GLN A 185 -17.44 3.93 14.48
CA GLN A 185 -18.63 4.69 14.86
C GLN A 185 -19.85 4.37 13.98
N LYS A 186 -19.63 4.07 12.69
CA LYS A 186 -20.68 3.59 11.78
C LYS A 186 -21.20 2.21 12.19
N GLU A 187 -20.30 1.27 12.47
CA GLU A 187 -20.59 -0.07 13.00
C GLU A 187 -21.35 0.01 14.33
N ASN A 188 -20.91 0.85 15.26
CA ASN A 188 -21.58 1.01 16.56
C ASN A 188 -23.01 1.56 16.40
N ASN A 189 -23.21 2.53 15.51
CA ASN A 189 -24.55 3.03 15.19
C ASN A 189 -25.42 1.97 14.51
N LYS A 190 -24.84 1.16 13.62
CA LYS A 190 -25.52 0.03 12.98
C LYS A 190 -25.98 -0.99 14.03
N LEU A 191 -25.09 -1.44 14.90
CA LEU A 191 -25.40 -2.36 16.01
C LEU A 191 -26.47 -1.79 16.95
N LYS A 192 -26.40 -0.50 17.29
CA LYS A 192 -27.42 0.16 18.10
C LYS A 192 -28.79 0.19 17.43
N ASN A 193 -28.84 0.31 16.11
CA ASN A 193 -30.09 0.28 15.36
C ASN A 193 -30.62 -1.15 15.21
N GLU A 194 -29.76 -2.13 14.95
CA GLU A 194 -30.12 -3.55 14.93
C GLU A 194 -30.64 -4.02 16.29
N HIS A 195 -29.98 -3.64 17.38
CA HIS A 195 -30.44 -3.96 18.73
C HIS A 195 -31.80 -3.33 19.04
N ARG A 196 -32.05 -2.09 18.57
CA ARG A 196 -33.38 -1.47 18.69
C ARG A 196 -34.43 -2.20 17.86
N ALA A 197 -34.12 -2.55 16.62
CA ALA A 197 -35.02 -3.32 15.76
C ALA A 197 -35.34 -4.70 16.36
N LEU A 198 -34.36 -5.39 16.93
CA LEU A 198 -34.53 -6.67 17.64
C LEU A 198 -35.41 -6.53 18.89
N ASN A 199 -35.25 -5.45 19.65
CA ASN A 199 -36.12 -5.17 20.78
C ASN A 199 -37.56 -4.91 20.33
N ASP A 200 -37.75 -4.10 19.28
CA ASP A 200 -39.07 -3.82 18.73
C ASP A 200 -39.77 -5.08 18.20
N THR A 201 -39.03 -5.99 17.56
CA THR A 201 -39.60 -7.27 17.11
C THR A 201 -39.92 -8.20 18.27
N HIS A 202 -39.05 -8.26 19.29
CA HIS A 202 -39.31 -9.00 20.52
C HIS A 202 -40.57 -8.49 21.23
N ASP A 203 -40.73 -7.17 21.37
CA ASP A 203 -41.90 -6.57 22.03
C ASP A 203 -43.19 -6.81 21.23
N ARG A 204 -43.14 -6.76 19.89
CA ARG A 204 -44.28 -7.13 19.03
C ARG A 204 -44.64 -8.60 19.16
N LEU A 205 -43.65 -9.50 19.16
CA LEU A 205 -43.88 -10.93 19.34
C LEU A 205 -44.46 -11.24 20.71
N LYS A 206 -43.94 -10.58 21.75
CA LYS A 206 -44.47 -10.70 23.11
C LYS A 206 -45.91 -10.21 23.18
N ALA A 207 -46.21 -9.02 22.69
CA ALA A 207 -47.58 -8.49 22.65
C ALA A 207 -48.54 -9.40 21.87
N SER A 208 -48.12 -9.91 20.71
CA SER A 208 -48.89 -10.88 19.93
C SER A 208 -49.09 -12.20 20.67
N SER A 209 -48.09 -12.67 21.42
CA SER A 209 -48.20 -13.86 22.25
C SER A 209 -49.16 -13.65 23.42
N ASP A 210 -49.05 -12.53 24.11
CA ASP A 210 -49.93 -12.15 25.22
C ASP A 210 -51.38 -12.02 24.75
N GLU A 211 -51.60 -11.44 23.56
CA GLU A 211 -52.93 -11.32 22.95
C GLU A 211 -53.51 -12.68 22.54
N ARG A 212 -52.70 -13.57 21.96
CA ARG A 212 -53.13 -14.97 21.70
C ARG A 212 -53.48 -15.70 22.99
N LEU A 213 -52.67 -15.54 24.04
CA LEU A 213 -52.93 -16.15 25.34
C LEU A 213 -54.22 -15.61 25.94
N LYS A 214 -54.44 -14.29 25.90
CA LYS A 214 -55.68 -13.65 26.33
C LYS A 214 -56.89 -14.20 25.59
N LYS A 215 -56.81 -14.34 24.26
CA LYS A 215 -57.90 -14.91 23.45
C LYS A 215 -58.20 -16.36 23.82
N VAL A 216 -57.17 -17.18 24.10
CA VAL A 216 -57.35 -18.55 24.59
C VAL A 216 -58.05 -18.55 25.95
N LEU A 217 -57.64 -17.66 26.86
CA LEU A 217 -58.29 -17.52 28.17
C LEU A 217 -59.75 -17.09 28.04
N GLU A 218 -60.06 -16.08 27.21
CA GLU A 218 -61.44 -15.66 26.92
C GLU A 218 -62.27 -16.81 26.33
N THR A 219 -61.68 -17.64 25.45
CA THR A 219 -62.37 -18.80 24.88
C THR A 219 -62.64 -19.87 25.95
N LEU A 220 -61.67 -20.14 26.83
CA LEU A 220 -61.83 -21.07 27.96
C LEU A 220 -62.86 -20.57 28.97
N GLU A 221 -62.87 -19.26 29.23
CA GLU A 221 -63.87 -18.62 30.07
C GLU A 221 -65.27 -18.73 29.46
N GLY A 222 -65.41 -18.52 28.14
CA GLY A 222 -66.66 -18.77 27.41
C GLY A 222 -67.12 -20.24 27.47
N TYR A 223 -66.20 -21.20 27.34
CA TYR A 223 -66.53 -22.63 27.54
C TYR A 223 -66.96 -22.94 28.97
N GLN A 224 -66.30 -22.31 29.95
CA GLN A 224 -66.63 -22.48 31.36
C GLN A 224 -68.00 -21.86 31.67
N GLU A 225 -68.31 -20.69 31.11
CA GLU A 225 -69.62 -20.03 31.21
C GLU A 225 -70.72 -20.83 30.51
N GLU A 226 -70.43 -21.45 29.35
CA GLU A 226 -71.35 -22.35 28.66
C GLU A 226 -71.55 -23.68 29.42
N LYS A 227 -70.52 -24.19 30.11
CA LYS A 227 -70.63 -25.35 31.01
C LYS A 227 -71.42 -25.01 32.28
N ASP A 228 -71.21 -23.83 32.84
CA ASP A 228 -71.90 -23.35 34.05
C ASP A 228 -73.35 -22.91 33.71
N ASN A 229 -73.63 -22.54 32.46
CA ASN A 229 -74.96 -22.19 31.95
C ASN A 229 -75.30 -22.92 30.63
N PRO A 230 -75.52 -24.25 30.67
CA PRO A 230 -75.69 -25.06 29.47
C PRO A 230 -77.00 -24.75 28.75
N ARG A 231 -76.91 -23.99 27.64
CA ARG A 231 -77.96 -23.98 26.64
C ARG A 231 -77.93 -25.34 25.93
N LYS A 232 -79.03 -26.09 26.03
CA LYS A 232 -79.20 -27.38 25.36
C LYS A 232 -79.08 -27.22 23.84
N GLN A 233 -77.88 -27.28 23.29
CA GLN A 233 -77.66 -27.57 21.88
C GLN A 233 -76.82 -28.85 21.77
N VAL A 234 -77.54 -29.95 21.61
CA VAL A 234 -76.98 -31.26 21.41
C VAL A 234 -76.50 -31.35 19.96
N VAL A 235 -75.27 -30.91 19.70
CA VAL A 235 -74.59 -31.20 18.43
C VAL A 235 -73.80 -32.48 18.63
N TYR A 236 -74.42 -33.60 18.24
CA TYR A 236 -73.71 -34.86 18.04
C TYR A 236 -72.79 -34.73 16.81
N MET A 237 -71.66 -34.03 16.95
CA MET A 237 -70.51 -34.37 16.13
C MET A 237 -70.12 -35.80 16.52
N LYS A 238 -70.18 -36.72 15.55
CA LYS A 238 -69.79 -38.12 15.79
C LYS A 238 -68.36 -38.09 16.32
N ALA A 239 -68.12 -38.68 17.50
CA ALA A 239 -66.82 -38.69 18.17
C ALA A 239 -65.65 -39.04 17.23
N GLU A 240 -65.93 -39.84 16.20
CA GLU A 240 -65.04 -40.22 15.12
C GLU A 240 -64.40 -39.04 14.36
N GLU A 241 -65.14 -37.95 14.09
CA GLU A 241 -64.60 -36.78 13.38
C GLU A 241 -63.65 -35.95 14.26
N LEU A 242 -63.97 -35.84 15.56
CA LEU A 242 -63.09 -35.21 16.54
C LEU A 242 -61.78 -35.99 16.70
N PHE A 243 -61.86 -37.32 16.75
CA PHE A 243 -60.68 -38.17 16.79
C PHE A 243 -59.83 -38.03 15.52
N LYS A 244 -60.44 -38.02 14.32
CA LYS A 244 -59.73 -37.79 13.06
C LYS A 244 -59.01 -36.44 13.03
N GLY A 245 -59.67 -35.36 13.45
CA GLY A 245 -59.06 -34.04 13.54
C GLY A 245 -57.87 -33.99 14.52
N ARG A 246 -58.00 -34.64 15.68
CA ARG A 246 -56.91 -34.74 16.66
C ARG A 246 -55.72 -35.54 16.14
N PHE A 247 -55.96 -36.69 15.50
CA PHE A 247 -54.88 -37.50 14.91
C PHE A 247 -54.20 -36.77 13.76
N LYS A 248 -54.96 -36.10 12.89
CA LYS A 248 -54.39 -35.29 11.82
C LYS A 248 -53.52 -34.15 12.36
N SER A 249 -54.01 -33.40 13.35
CA SER A 249 -53.21 -32.34 13.98
C SER A 249 -51.95 -32.88 14.65
N LEU A 250 -52.00 -34.09 15.21
CA LEU A 250 -50.81 -34.72 15.79
C LEU A 250 -49.81 -35.06 14.69
N ILE A 251 -50.23 -35.68 13.59
CA ILE A 251 -49.37 -36.01 12.45
C ILE A 251 -48.72 -34.73 11.88
N ASP A 252 -49.53 -33.70 11.60
CA ASP A 252 -49.04 -32.44 11.03
C ASP A 252 -48.00 -31.76 11.97
N GLN A 253 -48.16 -31.87 13.30
CA GLN A 253 -47.17 -31.37 14.27
C GLN A 253 -45.86 -32.16 14.26
N TYR A 254 -45.92 -33.49 14.10
CA TYR A 254 -44.72 -34.33 14.01
C TYR A 254 -43.96 -34.04 12.71
N GLU A 255 -44.66 -33.91 11.59
CA GLU A 255 -44.07 -33.55 10.29
C GLU A 255 -43.38 -32.18 10.34
N LEU A 256 -44.04 -31.17 10.93
CA LEU A 256 -43.45 -29.84 11.07
C LEU A 256 -42.19 -29.85 11.96
N ARG A 257 -42.20 -30.66 13.03
CA ARG A 257 -41.04 -30.84 13.91
C ARG A 257 -39.89 -31.53 13.19
N GLU A 258 -40.16 -32.58 12.41
CA GLU A 258 -39.15 -33.25 11.57
C GLU A 258 -38.53 -32.28 10.56
N LEU A 259 -39.36 -31.48 9.89
CA LEU A 259 -38.88 -30.48 8.93
C LEU A 259 -37.96 -29.43 9.61
N HIS A 260 -38.33 -28.99 10.82
CA HIS A 260 -37.50 -28.10 11.62
C HIS A 260 -36.15 -28.74 11.99
N TYR A 261 -36.16 -30.01 12.40
CA TYR A 261 -34.91 -30.74 12.69
C TYR A 261 -34.03 -30.90 11.46
N HIS A 262 -34.59 -31.24 10.30
CA HIS A 262 -33.85 -31.32 9.05
C HIS A 262 -33.22 -29.98 8.65
N SER A 263 -33.97 -28.89 8.75
CA SER A 263 -33.45 -27.54 8.48
C SER A 263 -32.31 -27.17 9.43
N SER A 264 -32.51 -27.40 10.74
CA SER A 264 -31.49 -27.12 11.75
C SER A 264 -30.23 -27.98 11.56
N MET A 265 -30.37 -29.24 11.17
CA MET A 265 -29.24 -30.12 10.89
C MET A 265 -28.45 -29.65 9.68
N ARG A 266 -29.13 -29.25 8.60
CA ARG A 266 -28.48 -28.68 7.41
C ARG A 266 -27.67 -27.43 7.75
N THR A 267 -28.20 -26.54 8.59
CA THR A 267 -27.44 -25.36 9.07
C THR A 267 -26.18 -25.79 9.82
N LYS A 268 -26.28 -26.78 10.71
CA LYS A 268 -25.12 -27.29 11.46
C LYS A 268 -24.08 -27.96 10.59
N GLU A 269 -24.50 -28.71 9.57
CA GLU A 269 -23.59 -29.31 8.58
C GLU A 269 -22.81 -28.24 7.81
N ILE A 270 -23.48 -27.17 7.37
CA ILE A 270 -22.82 -26.05 6.68
C ILE A 270 -21.86 -25.31 7.61
N GLU A 271 -22.25 -25.07 8.87
CA GLU A 271 -21.35 -24.47 9.87
C GLU A 271 -20.08 -25.32 10.08
N VAL A 272 -20.22 -26.64 10.16
CA VAL A 272 -19.06 -27.56 10.29
C VAL A 272 -18.18 -27.49 9.05
N GLN A 273 -18.76 -27.57 7.85
CA GLN A 273 -18.01 -27.48 6.60
C GLN A 273 -17.25 -26.14 6.47
N TRP A 274 -17.89 -25.02 6.84
CA TRP A 274 -17.25 -23.72 6.82
C TRP A 274 -16.05 -23.63 7.77
N ASN A 275 -16.20 -24.16 9.00
CA ASN A 275 -15.10 -24.19 9.97
C ASN A 275 -13.96 -25.11 9.52
N MET A 276 -14.27 -26.26 8.91
CA MET A 276 -13.28 -27.15 8.31
C MET A 276 -12.51 -26.48 7.18
N ALA A 277 -13.20 -25.84 6.22
CA ALA A 277 -12.56 -25.14 5.11
C ALA A 277 -11.66 -23.99 5.60
N ARG A 278 -12.14 -23.23 6.61
CA ARG A 278 -11.35 -22.16 7.24
C ARG A 278 -10.10 -22.72 7.94
N TYR A 279 -10.22 -23.84 8.65
CA TYR A 279 -9.09 -24.51 9.28
C TYR A 279 -8.07 -25.01 8.26
N GLU A 280 -8.51 -25.65 7.19
CA GLU A 280 -7.64 -26.13 6.10
C GLU A 280 -6.91 -24.97 5.41
N GLN A 281 -7.59 -23.86 5.15
CA GLN A 281 -6.96 -22.67 4.60
C GLN A 281 -5.86 -22.13 5.53
N GLN A 282 -6.14 -22.02 6.83
CA GLN A 282 -5.17 -21.53 7.81
C GLN A 282 -3.98 -22.49 7.97
N LYS A 283 -4.25 -23.80 7.95
CA LYS A 283 -3.22 -24.84 7.96
C LYS A 283 -2.31 -24.74 6.74
N LYS A 284 -2.87 -24.59 5.53
CA LYS A 284 -2.10 -24.45 4.29
C LYS A 284 -1.23 -23.20 4.28
N THR A 285 -1.74 -22.07 4.79
CA THR A 285 -0.94 -20.84 4.95
C THR A 285 0.22 -21.06 5.93
N ALA A 286 -0.04 -21.66 7.09
CA ALA A 286 1.00 -21.95 8.07
C ALA A 286 2.09 -22.91 7.54
N GLU A 287 1.69 -23.94 6.79
CA GLU A 287 2.62 -24.87 6.14
C GLU A 287 3.47 -24.18 5.07
N ALA A 288 2.88 -23.28 4.28
CA ALA A 288 3.60 -22.50 3.27
C ALA A 288 4.64 -21.56 3.93
N GLU A 289 4.27 -20.87 5.02
CA GLU A 289 5.19 -20.03 5.78
C GLU A 289 6.31 -20.85 6.43
N ALA A 290 5.99 -22.02 7.01
CA ALA A 290 6.98 -22.92 7.60
C ALA A 290 7.96 -23.47 6.54
N ASN A 291 7.47 -23.78 5.34
CA ASN A 291 8.32 -24.18 4.20
C ASN A 291 9.26 -23.05 3.78
N ARG A 292 8.75 -21.82 3.66
CA ARG A 292 9.56 -20.64 3.32
C ARG A 292 10.63 -20.36 4.38
N ALA A 293 10.27 -20.45 5.65
CA ALA A 293 11.20 -20.30 6.76
C ALA A 293 12.31 -21.37 6.74
N ARG A 294 11.96 -22.64 6.46
CA ARG A 294 12.94 -23.73 6.30
C ARG A 294 13.88 -23.49 5.13
N GLN A 295 13.37 -23.03 3.98
CA GLN A 295 14.19 -22.70 2.82
C GLN A 295 15.19 -21.58 3.12
N LEU A 296 14.72 -20.49 3.74
CA LEU A 296 15.58 -19.38 4.16
C LEU A 296 16.64 -19.83 5.16
N ASN A 297 16.27 -20.64 6.14
CA ASN A 297 17.22 -21.17 7.13
C ASN A 297 18.30 -22.04 6.48
N SER A 298 17.91 -22.91 5.53
CA SER A 298 18.84 -23.72 4.74
C SER A 298 19.81 -22.86 3.91
N GLN A 299 19.30 -21.78 3.30
CA GLN A 299 20.11 -20.84 2.54
C GLN A 299 21.12 -20.11 3.43
N VAL A 300 20.68 -19.60 4.58
CA VAL A 300 21.55 -18.94 5.57
C VAL A 300 22.62 -19.91 6.08
N LEU A 301 22.25 -21.15 6.38
CA LEU A 301 23.20 -22.18 6.81
C LEU A 301 24.24 -22.48 5.72
N THR A 302 23.81 -22.53 4.46
CA THR A 302 24.69 -22.74 3.31
C THR A 302 25.68 -21.58 3.18
N PHE A 303 25.22 -20.32 3.23
CA PHE A 303 26.09 -19.15 3.19
C PHE A 303 27.07 -19.11 4.37
N SER A 304 26.61 -19.43 5.58
CA SER A 304 27.46 -19.49 6.76
C SER A 304 28.56 -20.56 6.62
N LYS A 305 28.22 -21.71 6.03
CA LYS A 305 29.19 -22.78 5.75
C LYS A 305 30.21 -22.34 4.71
N THR A 306 29.78 -21.75 3.59
CA THR A 306 30.70 -21.27 2.54
C THR A 306 31.59 -20.13 3.05
N GLU A 307 31.05 -19.23 3.87
CA GLU A 307 31.84 -18.18 4.52
C GLU A 307 32.91 -18.77 5.44
N THR A 308 32.54 -19.75 6.27
CA THR A 308 33.49 -20.43 7.17
C THR A 308 34.61 -21.11 6.38
N GLU A 309 34.27 -21.79 5.28
CA GLU A 309 35.25 -22.43 4.41
C GLU A 309 36.20 -21.41 3.76
N LEU A 310 35.69 -20.29 3.25
CA LEU A 310 36.52 -19.22 2.69
C LEU A 310 37.44 -18.59 3.73
N ARG A 311 36.96 -18.38 4.96
CA ARG A 311 37.79 -17.89 6.08
C ARG A 311 38.89 -18.88 6.43
N ASN A 312 38.60 -20.19 6.42
CA ASN A 312 39.60 -21.22 6.65
C ASN A 312 40.66 -21.22 5.55
N GLN A 313 40.25 -21.14 4.28
CA GLN A 313 41.17 -21.05 3.15
C GLN A 313 42.06 -19.81 3.25
N LEU A 314 41.49 -18.64 3.57
CA LEU A 314 42.23 -17.40 3.79
C LEU A 314 43.27 -17.58 4.90
N ASN A 315 42.89 -18.18 6.04
CA ASN A 315 43.82 -18.44 7.13
C ASN A 315 44.98 -19.36 6.69
N VAL A 316 44.70 -20.42 5.94
CA VAL A 316 45.75 -21.31 5.39
C VAL A 316 46.71 -20.55 4.45
N TYR A 317 46.18 -19.68 3.58
CA TYR A 317 47.03 -18.86 2.71
C TYR A 317 47.89 -17.87 3.51
N VAL A 318 47.32 -17.23 4.52
CA VAL A 318 48.05 -16.34 5.43
C VAL A 318 49.17 -17.08 6.17
N GLU A 319 48.92 -18.30 6.64
CA GLU A 319 49.95 -19.12 7.29
C GLU A 319 51.06 -19.55 6.33
N LYS A 320 50.71 -20.02 5.12
CA LYS A 320 51.70 -20.33 4.07
C LYS A 320 52.54 -19.11 3.71
N PHE A 321 51.91 -17.94 3.58
CA PHE A 321 52.61 -16.68 3.31
C PHE A 321 53.57 -16.32 4.44
N LYS A 322 53.11 -16.39 5.71
CA LYS A 322 53.97 -16.19 6.88
C LYS A 322 55.17 -17.15 6.89
N GLN A 323 54.96 -18.42 6.53
CA GLN A 323 56.02 -19.42 6.47
C GLN A 323 57.08 -19.08 5.40
N VAL A 324 56.67 -18.69 4.20
CA VAL A 324 57.58 -18.26 3.11
C VAL A 324 58.34 -16.99 3.51
N CYS A 325 57.68 -16.03 4.15
CA CYS A 325 58.33 -14.83 4.68
C CYS A 325 59.35 -15.15 5.78
N ALA A 326 59.10 -16.15 6.62
CA ALA A 326 60.03 -16.58 7.66
C ALA A 326 61.27 -17.31 7.10
N LEU A 327 61.11 -18.09 6.03
CA LEU A 327 62.19 -18.86 5.39
C LEU A 327 63.13 -18.01 4.52
N CYS A 328 62.68 -16.84 4.04
CA CYS A 328 63.51 -15.99 3.20
C CYS A 328 63.38 -14.48 3.54
N PRO A 329 64.12 -13.96 4.54
CA PRO A 329 63.98 -12.58 5.03
C PRO A 329 64.38 -11.49 4.01
N SER A 330 65.24 -11.80 3.05
CA SER A 330 65.58 -10.91 1.93
C SER A 330 64.45 -10.86 0.90
N LEU A 331 63.83 -11.99 0.57
CA LEU A 331 62.60 -12.03 -0.23
C LEU A 331 61.45 -11.39 0.51
N ALA A 332 61.33 -11.52 1.83
CA ALA A 332 60.29 -10.88 2.63
C ALA A 332 60.42 -9.35 2.64
N ARG A 333 61.65 -8.81 2.64
CA ARG A 333 61.87 -7.36 2.49
C ARG A 333 61.60 -6.87 1.07
N ARG A 334 61.98 -7.65 0.05
CA ARG A 334 61.71 -7.34 -1.36
C ARG A 334 60.23 -7.47 -1.69
N ALA A 335 59.57 -8.51 -1.20
CA ALA A 335 58.13 -8.72 -1.23
C ALA A 335 57.40 -7.71 -0.35
N LYS A 336 57.99 -7.17 0.73
CA LYS A 336 57.39 -6.07 1.49
C LYS A 336 57.43 -4.75 0.71
N ALA A 337 58.50 -4.54 -0.07
CA ALA A 337 58.62 -3.39 -0.98
C ALA A 337 57.72 -3.55 -2.20
N LEU A 338 57.72 -4.72 -2.84
CA LEU A 338 56.77 -5.12 -3.89
C LEU A 338 55.34 -5.13 -3.37
N THR A 339 55.05 -5.52 -2.13
CA THR A 339 53.71 -5.39 -1.56
C THR A 339 53.41 -3.96 -1.19
N ASN A 340 54.38 -3.05 -0.98
CA ASN A 340 54.02 -1.64 -0.86
C ASN A 340 53.58 -1.11 -2.23
N GLU A 341 54.28 -1.50 -3.30
CA GLU A 341 53.93 -1.18 -4.69
C GLU A 341 52.63 -1.88 -5.13
N GLU A 342 52.48 -3.19 -4.92
CA GLU A 342 51.26 -3.97 -5.14
C GLU A 342 50.14 -3.56 -4.18
N VAL A 343 50.41 -3.10 -2.95
CA VAL A 343 49.38 -2.51 -2.08
C VAL A 343 48.98 -1.16 -2.63
N GLU A 344 49.89 -0.36 -3.18
CA GLU A 344 49.56 0.92 -3.82
C GLU A 344 48.76 0.70 -5.12
N ASP A 345 49.11 -0.30 -5.93
CA ASP A 345 48.35 -0.75 -7.11
C ASP A 345 47.02 -1.39 -6.71
N THR A 346 46.98 -2.19 -5.64
CA THR A 346 45.74 -2.76 -5.09
C THR A 346 44.88 -1.67 -4.49
N LEU A 347 45.46 -0.63 -3.90
CA LEU A 347 44.76 0.51 -3.33
C LEU A 347 44.20 1.40 -4.44
N ASN A 348 44.94 1.60 -5.53
CA ASN A 348 44.46 2.26 -6.75
C ASN A 348 43.36 1.45 -7.45
N ASN A 349 43.56 0.14 -7.67
CA ASN A 349 42.51 -0.74 -8.19
C ASN A 349 41.29 -0.78 -7.26
N SER A 350 41.49 -0.77 -5.94
CA SER A 350 40.39 -0.71 -4.98
C SER A 350 39.69 0.64 -5.02
N ASN A 351 40.40 1.74 -5.27
CA ASN A 351 39.82 3.07 -5.44
C ASN A 351 38.98 3.14 -6.71
N ASP A 352 39.44 2.56 -7.83
CA ASP A 352 38.65 2.42 -9.05
C ASP A 352 37.44 1.52 -8.82
N LEU A 353 37.60 0.43 -8.06
CA LEU A 353 36.50 -0.45 -7.66
C LEU A 353 35.50 0.26 -6.72
N PHE A 354 35.96 1.15 -5.84
CA PHE A 354 35.09 1.99 -5.01
C PHE A 354 34.38 3.06 -5.84
N LEU A 355 35.01 3.58 -6.90
CA LEU A 355 34.40 4.49 -7.85
C LEU A 355 33.34 3.78 -8.69
N THR A 356 33.60 2.57 -9.18
CA THR A 356 32.61 1.76 -9.89
C THR A 356 31.48 1.34 -8.95
N PHE A 357 31.76 0.89 -7.72
CA PHE A 357 30.70 0.61 -6.74
C PHE A 357 29.90 1.85 -6.35
N ARG A 358 30.51 3.04 -6.25
CA ARG A 358 29.76 4.29 -6.06
C ARG A 358 28.85 4.57 -7.24
N LYS A 359 29.36 4.42 -8.47
CA LYS A 359 28.59 4.63 -9.69
C LYS A 359 27.44 3.62 -9.79
N GLU A 360 27.70 2.35 -9.53
CA GLU A 360 26.70 1.28 -9.47
C GLU A 360 25.68 1.50 -8.34
N MET A 361 26.10 1.96 -7.17
CA MET A 361 25.19 2.33 -6.08
C MET A 361 24.30 3.53 -6.44
N GLU A 362 24.85 4.52 -7.16
CA GLU A 362 24.07 5.63 -7.70
C GLU A 362 23.08 5.16 -8.76
N ASP A 363 23.51 4.31 -9.69
CA ASP A 363 22.66 3.78 -10.74
C ASP A 363 21.60 2.82 -10.21
N MET A 364 21.94 1.99 -9.21
CA MET A 364 20.98 1.21 -8.45
C MET A 364 20.01 2.11 -7.67
N SER A 365 20.48 3.19 -7.04
CA SER A 365 19.57 4.15 -6.38
C SER A 365 18.63 4.83 -7.38
N LYS A 366 19.11 5.17 -8.58
CA LYS A 366 18.27 5.69 -9.68
C LYS A 366 17.28 4.63 -10.16
N LYS A 367 17.71 3.39 -10.34
CA LYS A 367 16.87 2.25 -10.73
C LYS A 367 15.80 1.97 -9.68
N THR A 368 16.15 1.97 -8.40
CA THR A 368 15.19 1.85 -7.29
C THR A 368 14.15 2.95 -7.35
N LYS A 369 14.55 4.22 -7.52
CA LYS A 369 13.60 5.33 -7.68
C LYS A 369 12.71 5.19 -8.91
N LYS A 370 13.24 4.66 -10.03
CA LYS A 370 12.46 4.43 -11.25
C LYS A 370 11.42 3.32 -11.03
N LEU A 371 11.84 2.20 -10.45
CA LEU A 371 10.96 1.10 -10.07
C LEU A 371 9.91 1.51 -9.04
N GLU A 372 10.25 2.37 -8.07
CA GLU A 372 9.29 2.94 -7.12
C GLU A 372 8.21 3.76 -7.83
N LYS A 373 8.60 4.62 -8.78
CA LYS A 373 7.66 5.41 -9.60
C LYS A 373 6.77 4.52 -10.47
N GLU A 374 7.35 3.50 -11.11
CA GLU A 374 6.60 2.53 -11.92
C GLU A 374 5.62 1.73 -11.03
N ASN A 375 6.04 1.29 -9.86
CA ASN A 375 5.18 0.57 -8.90
C ASN A 375 4.03 1.45 -8.40
N GLU A 376 4.27 2.72 -8.09
CA GLU A 376 3.19 3.67 -7.80
C GLU A 376 2.24 3.88 -8.99
N ALA A 377 2.77 3.89 -10.22
CA ALA A 377 1.94 3.97 -11.42
C ALA A 377 1.07 2.72 -11.61
N TYR A 378 1.62 1.53 -11.37
CA TYR A 378 0.85 0.28 -11.38
C TYR A 378 -0.23 0.27 -10.31
N LYS A 379 0.05 0.73 -9.08
CA LYS A 379 -0.98 0.87 -8.03
C LYS A 379 -2.09 1.85 -8.41
N ARG A 380 -1.76 2.95 -9.10
CA ARG A 380 -2.77 3.88 -9.63
C ARG A 380 -3.62 3.22 -10.71
N LYS A 381 -3.01 2.47 -11.64
CA LYS A 381 -3.73 1.70 -12.67
C LYS A 381 -4.62 0.62 -12.06
N GLU A 382 -4.13 -0.13 -11.08
CA GLU A 382 -4.89 -1.13 -10.33
C GLU A 382 -6.10 -0.51 -9.64
N GLY A 383 -5.93 0.63 -8.97
CA GLY A 383 -7.03 1.36 -8.33
C GLY A 383 -8.10 1.82 -9.33
N ALA A 384 -7.69 2.27 -10.52
CA ALA A 384 -8.60 2.66 -11.58
C ALA A 384 -9.34 1.45 -12.18
N LEU A 385 -8.64 0.35 -12.46
CA LEU A 385 -9.23 -0.90 -12.94
C LEU A 385 -10.28 -1.44 -11.96
N ASN A 386 -9.94 -1.50 -10.67
CA ASN A 386 -10.87 -1.94 -9.63
C ASN A 386 -12.12 -1.05 -9.56
N GLN A 387 -11.97 0.28 -9.67
CA GLN A 387 -13.12 1.19 -9.75
C GLN A 387 -14.00 0.92 -10.98
N ASN A 388 -13.41 0.66 -12.14
CA ASN A 388 -14.17 0.33 -13.35
C ASN A 388 -14.90 -1.02 -13.21
N ILE A 389 -14.25 -2.04 -12.63
CA ILE A 389 -14.88 -3.33 -12.33
C ILE A 389 -16.09 -3.15 -11.41
N PHE A 390 -15.97 -2.33 -10.36
CA PHE A 390 -17.12 -2.03 -9.49
C PHE A 390 -18.27 -1.35 -10.24
N LYS A 391 -17.98 -0.37 -11.09
CA LYS A 391 -19.01 0.27 -11.92
C LYS A 391 -19.71 -0.71 -12.85
N MET A 392 -18.95 -1.55 -13.55
CA MET A 392 -19.51 -2.59 -14.43
C MET A 392 -20.36 -3.61 -13.65
N ALA A 393 -19.94 -3.98 -12.43
CA ALA A 393 -20.72 -4.86 -11.57
C ALA A 393 -22.03 -4.20 -11.09
N GLU A 394 -22.00 -2.91 -10.76
CA GLU A 394 -23.19 -2.12 -10.41
C GLU A 394 -24.17 -1.99 -11.58
N GLU A 395 -23.66 -1.73 -12.80
CA GLU A 395 -24.44 -1.68 -14.04
C GLU A 395 -25.07 -3.04 -14.35
N ARG A 396 -24.29 -4.13 -14.27
CA ARG A 396 -24.81 -5.50 -14.43
C ARG A 396 -25.93 -5.81 -13.45
N ASN A 397 -25.76 -5.46 -12.17
CA ASN A 397 -26.78 -5.66 -11.14
C ASN A 397 -28.05 -4.84 -11.43
N ARG A 398 -27.89 -3.63 -11.98
CA ARG A 398 -29.02 -2.80 -12.43
C ARG A 398 -29.76 -3.47 -13.59
N HIS A 399 -29.04 -3.93 -14.61
CA HIS A 399 -29.65 -4.65 -15.75
C HIS A 399 -30.35 -5.94 -15.33
N LEU A 400 -29.77 -6.72 -14.42
CA LEU A 400 -30.42 -7.93 -13.88
C LEU A 400 -31.74 -7.61 -13.19
N LYS A 401 -31.79 -6.51 -12.43
CA LYS A 401 -33.01 -6.05 -11.77
C LYS A 401 -34.06 -5.60 -12.79
N ASP A 402 -33.66 -4.85 -13.81
CA ASP A 402 -34.56 -4.38 -14.86
C ASP A 402 -35.14 -5.56 -15.66
N LEU A 403 -34.32 -6.58 -15.99
CA LEU A 403 -34.77 -7.81 -16.62
C LEU A 403 -35.76 -8.58 -15.75
N GLU A 404 -35.53 -8.65 -14.44
CA GLU A 404 -36.46 -9.31 -13.52
C GLU A 404 -37.79 -8.56 -13.41
N ASP A 405 -37.77 -7.23 -13.41
CA ASP A 405 -38.97 -6.40 -13.41
C ASP A 405 -39.75 -6.54 -14.73
N ILE A 406 -39.07 -6.66 -15.87
CA ILE A 406 -39.69 -6.96 -17.17
C ILE A 406 -40.29 -8.37 -17.17
N ARG A 407 -39.57 -9.39 -16.66
CA ARG A 407 -40.11 -10.75 -16.51
C ARG A 407 -41.37 -10.77 -15.67
N LYS A 408 -41.38 -10.11 -14.50
CA LYS A 408 -42.57 -9.99 -13.64
C LYS A 408 -43.75 -9.32 -14.34
N LYS A 409 -43.50 -8.30 -15.18
CA LYS A 409 -44.54 -7.66 -15.99
C LYS A 409 -45.06 -8.62 -17.08
N ASN A 410 -44.16 -9.37 -17.73
CA ASN A 410 -44.53 -10.35 -18.74
C ASN A 410 -45.35 -11.51 -18.14
N ASP A 411 -44.94 -12.05 -16.99
CA ASP A 411 -45.68 -13.08 -16.26
C ASP A 411 -47.09 -12.61 -15.88
N LYS A 412 -47.22 -11.34 -15.44
CA LYS A 412 -48.53 -10.73 -15.18
C LYS A 412 -49.37 -10.62 -16.44
N LEU A 413 -48.81 -10.15 -17.55
CA LEU A 413 -49.51 -10.06 -18.83
C LEU A 413 -49.96 -11.46 -19.30
N THR A 414 -49.07 -12.45 -19.22
CA THR A 414 -49.36 -13.84 -19.55
C THR A 414 -50.48 -14.41 -18.67
N SER A 415 -50.44 -14.14 -17.36
CA SER A 415 -51.51 -14.53 -16.43
C SER A 415 -52.84 -13.86 -16.78
N ILE A 416 -52.84 -12.57 -17.16
CA ILE A 416 -54.05 -11.86 -17.59
C ILE A 416 -54.59 -12.46 -18.89
N ILE A 417 -53.73 -12.75 -19.87
CA ILE A 417 -54.12 -13.38 -21.14
C ILE A 417 -54.75 -14.75 -20.89
N ASN A 418 -54.12 -15.59 -20.07
CA ASN A 418 -54.64 -16.91 -19.70
C ASN A 418 -55.99 -16.80 -18.98
N GLN A 419 -56.14 -15.84 -18.06
CA GLN A 419 -57.39 -15.60 -17.35
C GLN A 419 -58.50 -15.10 -18.28
N MET A 420 -58.18 -14.22 -19.25
CA MET A 420 -59.13 -13.75 -20.27
C MET A 420 -59.56 -14.86 -21.23
N GLN A 421 -58.63 -15.76 -21.61
CA GLN A 421 -58.94 -16.94 -22.42
C GLN A 421 -59.85 -17.92 -21.67
N GLN A 422 -59.61 -18.17 -20.37
CA GLN A 422 -60.46 -19.03 -19.54
C GLN A 422 -61.86 -18.46 -19.29
N GLN A 423 -62.02 -17.14 -19.26
CA GLN A 423 -63.33 -16.47 -19.12
C GLN A 423 -64.15 -16.41 -20.42
N GLY A 424 -63.78 -17.18 -21.44
CA GLY A 424 -64.58 -17.32 -22.67
C GLY A 424 -64.47 -16.15 -23.64
N ARG A 425 -63.48 -15.27 -23.48
CA ARG A 425 -63.05 -14.30 -24.53
C ARG A 425 -61.87 -14.82 -25.34
N GLY A 426 -61.76 -16.14 -25.46
CA GLY A 426 -60.90 -16.75 -26.46
C GLY A 426 -61.32 -16.28 -27.85
N ILE A 427 -60.34 -15.98 -28.69
CA ILE A 427 -60.48 -15.64 -30.10
C ILE A 427 -61.55 -16.54 -30.75
N PRO A 428 -62.50 -16.01 -31.55
CA PRO A 428 -63.51 -16.82 -32.22
C PRO A 428 -62.85 -17.94 -33.03
N GLN A 429 -63.42 -19.15 -32.98
CA GLN A 429 -63.01 -20.36 -33.71
C GLN A 429 -62.89 -20.21 -35.25
N GLY A 430 -63.06 -19.02 -35.81
CA GLY A 430 -62.93 -18.72 -37.24
C GLY A 430 -61.60 -18.11 -37.68
N MET A 431 -60.64 -17.88 -36.78
CA MET A 431 -59.39 -17.17 -37.11
C MET A 431 -58.12 -17.94 -36.73
N GLN A 432 -58.24 -19.26 -36.56
CA GLN A 432 -57.11 -20.18 -36.43
C GLN A 432 -56.47 -20.56 -37.78
N GLY A 433 -57.05 -20.14 -38.91
CA GLY A 433 -56.65 -20.62 -40.24
C GLY A 433 -55.70 -19.74 -41.07
N THR A 434 -55.18 -18.61 -40.57
CA THR A 434 -54.43 -17.65 -41.42
C THR A 434 -53.04 -17.25 -40.93
N VAL A 435 -52.55 -17.79 -39.81
CA VAL A 435 -51.14 -17.57 -39.40
C VAL A 435 -50.30 -18.84 -39.58
N GLU A 436 -50.94 -19.99 -39.84
CA GLU A 436 -50.30 -21.30 -40.04
C GLU A 436 -50.11 -21.64 -41.54
N SER A 437 -49.84 -20.61 -42.37
CA SER A 437 -49.54 -20.74 -43.80
C SER A 437 -48.24 -20.04 -44.20
N CYS A 438 -47.27 -20.02 -43.29
CA CYS A 438 -45.86 -19.92 -43.62
C CYS A 438 -45.17 -20.96 -42.75
N TYR A 439 -44.46 -21.91 -43.37
CA TYR A 439 -43.69 -23.00 -42.75
C TYR A 439 -44.49 -24.26 -42.36
N ALA A 440 -45.01 -24.95 -43.37
CA ALA A 440 -45.16 -26.40 -43.33
C ALA A 440 -43.92 -27.02 -44.02
N GLU A 441 -43.12 -27.78 -43.28
CA GLU A 441 -42.72 -29.16 -43.62
C GLU A 441 -41.73 -29.73 -42.58
N GLY A 442 -41.92 -31.02 -42.24
CA GLY A 442 -40.80 -31.90 -41.87
C GLY A 442 -40.74 -32.39 -40.42
N VAL A 443 -41.51 -33.42 -40.11
CA VAL A 443 -41.34 -34.31 -38.95
C VAL A 443 -40.13 -35.24 -39.17
N GLY A 444 -39.30 -35.47 -38.16
CA GLY A 444 -38.32 -36.56 -38.15
C GLY A 444 -37.43 -36.57 -36.90
N ASP A 445 -37.49 -37.66 -36.17
CA ASP A 445 -36.87 -37.97 -34.88
C ASP A 445 -35.34 -38.27 -34.99
N GLU A 446 -34.70 -38.42 -33.83
CA GLU A 446 -33.35 -39.00 -33.57
C GLU A 446 -32.10 -38.11 -33.57
N GLU A 447 -31.55 -37.97 -32.35
CA GLU A 447 -30.15 -38.15 -31.91
C GLU A 447 -29.01 -37.58 -32.78
N GLY A 448 -28.28 -36.61 -32.23
CA GLY A 448 -26.97 -36.19 -32.74
C GLY A 448 -26.31 -35.11 -31.89
N GLU A 449 -25.20 -35.44 -31.24
CA GLU A 449 -24.23 -34.50 -30.68
C GLU A 449 -23.60 -33.59 -31.77
N LEU A 450 -22.89 -32.56 -31.28
CA LEU A 450 -21.90 -31.68 -31.95
C LEU A 450 -22.51 -30.40 -32.54
N ASP A 451 -22.17 -29.23 -32.04
CA ASP A 451 -20.91 -28.44 -32.17
C ASP A 451 -21.22 -27.25 -33.11
N GLU A 452 -20.59 -26.11 -32.85
CA GLU A 452 -20.67 -24.78 -33.49
C GLU A 452 -20.93 -23.71 -32.40
N GLY A 453 -20.04 -22.76 -32.13
CA GLY A 453 -19.27 -21.96 -33.08
C GLY A 453 -19.73 -20.52 -32.87
N ASP A 454 -19.16 -19.83 -31.88
CA ASP A 454 -19.53 -18.44 -31.57
C ASP A 454 -18.63 -17.52 -32.40
N GLU A 455 -19.24 -16.91 -33.42
CA GLU A 455 -18.65 -15.90 -34.29
C GLU A 455 -18.48 -14.59 -33.50
N GLU A 456 -17.23 -14.15 -33.34
CA GLU A 456 -16.91 -12.84 -32.77
C GLU A 456 -17.39 -11.71 -33.68
N SER A 457 -18.20 -10.81 -33.13
CA SER A 457 -18.62 -9.55 -33.75
C SER A 457 -17.77 -8.40 -33.20
N GLU A 458 -16.73 -8.07 -33.97
CA GLU A 458 -15.84 -6.92 -33.79
C GLU A 458 -16.55 -5.61 -34.20
N TYR A 459 -16.52 -4.59 -33.34
CA TYR A 459 -16.98 -3.23 -33.69
C TYR A 459 -15.81 -2.25 -33.52
N GLU A 460 -15.28 -1.80 -34.66
CA GLU A 460 -14.32 -0.70 -34.79
C GLU A 460 -14.96 0.66 -34.52
N TYR A 461 -14.20 1.55 -33.88
CA TYR A 461 -14.36 3.00 -34.03
C TYR A 461 -12.99 3.60 -34.34
N GLU A 462 -12.83 4.06 -35.58
CA GLU A 462 -11.80 4.99 -36.03
C GLU A 462 -12.06 6.40 -35.45
N ASP A 463 -10.99 7.06 -35.00
CA ASP A 463 -10.73 8.44 -35.39
C ASP A 463 -9.23 8.73 -35.22
N GLY A 464 -8.56 9.00 -36.34
CA GLY A 464 -7.14 9.27 -36.41
C GLY A 464 -6.93 10.49 -37.31
N ASP A 465 -6.44 11.57 -36.71
CA ASP A 465 -5.89 12.73 -37.42
C ASP A 465 -4.38 12.83 -37.14
N GLU A 466 -3.64 12.87 -38.26
CA GLU A 466 -2.39 13.56 -38.63
C GLU A 466 -1.43 14.07 -37.51
N GLU A 467 -0.10 13.96 -37.60
CA GLU A 467 0.75 14.49 -38.67
C GLU A 467 2.17 13.91 -38.60
N VAL A 468 2.72 13.80 -39.80
CA VAL A 468 4.09 13.70 -40.30
C VAL A 468 5.23 14.13 -39.34
N SER A 469 6.24 13.26 -39.19
CA SER A 469 7.62 13.72 -38.98
C SER A 469 8.57 12.89 -39.84
N ASP A 470 9.24 13.64 -40.70
CA ASP A 470 10.30 13.32 -41.65
C ASP A 470 11.59 12.83 -40.98
N GLU A 471 12.45 12.27 -41.82
CA GLU A 471 13.52 11.31 -41.58
C GLU A 471 14.77 11.82 -40.84
N GLY A 472 15.54 10.86 -40.33
CA GLY A 472 16.90 11.04 -39.84
C GLY A 472 17.56 9.72 -39.45
N GLU A 473 18.20 9.07 -40.44
CA GLU A 473 19.14 7.96 -40.29
C GLU A 473 20.18 8.21 -39.18
N PHE A 474 20.47 7.21 -38.35
CA PHE A 474 21.85 6.86 -38.00
C PHE A 474 21.95 5.44 -37.39
N ASP A 475 22.52 4.59 -38.23
CA ASP A 475 23.37 3.41 -38.01
C ASP A 475 23.06 2.35 -36.94
N ASP A 476 23.03 1.13 -37.48
CA ASP A 476 22.78 -0.18 -36.93
C ASP A 476 24.12 -0.82 -36.54
N ASP A 477 24.31 -1.14 -35.26
CA ASP A 477 25.24 -2.20 -34.86
C ASP A 477 24.48 -3.16 -33.92
N THR A 478 23.79 -4.07 -34.59
CA THR A 478 23.27 -5.33 -34.09
C THR A 478 24.43 -6.24 -33.63
N GLU A 479 24.46 -6.58 -32.34
CA GLU A 479 25.00 -7.89 -31.91
C GLU A 479 23.94 -8.66 -31.13
N GLU A 480 23.81 -9.92 -31.51
CA GLU A 480 22.73 -10.86 -31.26
C GLU A 480 22.50 -11.19 -29.77
N GLU A 481 21.26 -11.05 -29.31
CA GLU A 481 20.81 -11.56 -28.01
C GLU A 481 20.33 -13.02 -28.16
N ILE A 482 21.17 -13.97 -27.78
CA ILE A 482 20.82 -15.40 -27.69
C ILE A 482 19.92 -15.64 -26.47
N PRO A 483 18.81 -16.40 -26.56
CA PRO A 483 17.91 -16.63 -25.43
C PRO A 483 18.56 -17.54 -24.36
N HIS A 484 18.85 -17.00 -23.17
CA HIS A 484 19.31 -17.83 -22.04
C HIS A 484 18.14 -18.45 -21.26
N ALA A 485 18.06 -19.78 -21.30
CA ALA A 485 17.22 -20.61 -20.46
C ALA A 485 17.64 -20.52 -18.97
N PRO A 486 16.70 -20.68 -18.02
CA PRO A 486 16.97 -20.50 -16.60
C PRO A 486 17.59 -21.76 -15.98
N GLY A 487 18.83 -21.63 -15.49
CA GLY A 487 19.35 -22.50 -14.44
C GLY A 487 20.73 -23.08 -14.69
N ALA A 488 21.77 -22.41 -14.18
CA ALA A 488 22.98 -23.03 -13.66
C ALA A 488 23.82 -21.95 -12.96
N TYR A 489 23.58 -21.70 -11.66
CA TYR A 489 24.51 -20.93 -10.84
C TYR A 489 25.43 -21.94 -10.10
N GLY A 490 26.69 -22.00 -10.51
CA GLY A 490 27.76 -22.75 -9.85
C GLY A 490 29.09 -22.56 -10.60
N PRO A 491 30.24 -22.57 -9.92
CA PRO A 491 31.54 -22.37 -10.57
C PRO A 491 31.87 -23.54 -11.52
N GLU A 492 32.52 -23.22 -12.65
CA GLU A 492 32.89 -24.19 -13.69
C GLU A 492 33.72 -25.37 -13.15
N ARG A 493 33.38 -26.57 -13.63
CA ARG A 493 34.10 -27.81 -13.33
C ARG A 493 35.44 -27.82 -14.10
N PRO A 494 36.56 -28.20 -13.48
CA PRO A 494 37.85 -28.26 -14.18
C PRO A 494 37.85 -29.35 -15.26
N PRO A 495 38.60 -29.16 -16.37
CA PRO A 495 38.61 -30.05 -17.52
C PRO A 495 39.18 -31.43 -17.17
N ALA A 496 38.54 -32.47 -17.73
CA ALA A 496 39.02 -33.84 -17.60
C ALA A 496 40.34 -34.02 -18.36
N MET A 497 41.39 -34.44 -17.65
CA MET A 497 42.61 -34.93 -18.29
C MET A 497 42.30 -36.26 -19.00
N ASN A 498 42.21 -36.22 -20.32
CA ASN A 498 42.24 -37.43 -21.13
C ASN A 498 43.65 -38.02 -21.10
N GLY A 499 43.79 -39.13 -20.36
CA GLY A 499 44.97 -39.97 -20.40
C GLY A 499 44.99 -40.82 -21.67
N HIS A 500 46.00 -40.57 -22.51
CA HIS A 500 46.52 -41.55 -23.46
C HIS A 500 48.03 -41.62 -23.30
N ARG A 501 48.51 -42.51 -22.41
CA ARG A 501 49.22 -43.73 -22.80
C ARG A 501 49.52 -44.59 -21.57
#